data_AF-A0A348B2B6-F1
#
_entry.id   AF-A0A348B2B6-F1
#
_cell.length_a   1.000
_cell.length_b   1.000
_cell.length_c   1.000
_cell.angle_alpha   90.00
_cell.angle_beta   90.00
_cell.angle_gamma   90.00
#
_symmetry.space_group_name_H-M   'P 1'
#
loop_
_entity.id
_entity.type
_entity.pdbx_description
1 polymer ?
#
loop_
_entity_poly.entity_id
_entity_poly.type
_entity_poly.pdbx_seq_one_letter_code
_entity_poly.pdbx_strand_id
1 'polypeptide(L)'
;MVLGHVIDEADTLSATAITASKVRLGTYVVLEYDGYKVLGLVTKVSRGSPLLNGSIRDPDAAERISNMRLNSNVKFPEYITVRVKLLCNLNDRALLQPDLPHLQGPL
;
A
#
# COMPACT_ATOMS: atom_id res chain seq x y z
N MET A 1 -15.39 -0.89 -0.56
CA MET A 1 -14.61 -2.08 -0.18
C MET A 1 -13.23 -1.58 0.22
N VAL A 2 -12.79 -1.85 1.45
CA VAL A 2 -11.46 -1.43 1.93
C VAL A 2 -10.41 -2.23 1.17
N LEU A 3 -9.51 -1.54 0.48
CA LEU A 3 -8.44 -2.14 -0.31
C LEU A 3 -7.19 -2.35 0.54
N GLY A 4 -6.95 -1.53 1.56
CA GLY A 4 -5.76 -1.66 2.38
C GLY A 4 -5.77 -0.73 3.59
N HIS A 5 -4.58 -0.47 4.13
CA HIS A 5 -4.38 0.49 5.20
C HIS A 5 -3.19 1.40 4.87
N VAL A 6 -3.35 2.71 5.05
CA VAL A 6 -2.27 3.69 5.06
C VAL A 6 -1.32 3.34 6.21
N ILE A 7 -0.06 3.19 5.87
CA ILE A 7 1.04 2.90 6.79
C ILE A 7 2.12 3.97 6.61
N ASP A 8 2.99 4.10 7.61
CA ASP A 8 4.06 5.11 7.61
C ASP A 8 3.53 6.55 7.69
N GLU A 9 4.38 7.53 7.40
CA GLU A 9 3.99 8.92 7.24
C GLU A 9 3.24 9.16 5.92
N ALA A 10 2.20 9.99 5.98
CA ALA A 10 1.50 10.53 4.82
C ALA A 10 1.58 12.05 4.84
N ASP A 11 1.70 12.64 3.66
CA ASP A 11 1.66 14.07 3.44
C ASP A 11 0.39 14.44 2.63
N THR A 12 0.23 15.72 2.30
CA THR A 12 -0.94 16.21 1.53
C THR A 12 -0.91 15.83 0.05
N LEU A 13 0.20 15.29 -0.45
CA LEU A 13 0.43 14.94 -1.86
C LEU A 13 0.61 13.43 -2.07
N SER A 14 0.93 12.67 -1.03
CA SER A 14 1.25 11.27 -1.12
C SER A 14 1.02 10.51 0.19
N ALA A 15 0.59 9.27 0.04
CA ALA A 15 0.42 8.32 1.14
C ALA A 15 1.01 6.97 0.75
N THR A 16 1.57 6.25 1.72
CA THR A 16 2.00 4.86 1.56
C THR A 16 0.96 3.95 2.18
N ALA A 17 0.61 2.85 1.51
CA ALA A 17 -0.36 1.91 2.04
C ALA A 17 0.07 0.46 1.82
N ILE A 18 -0.42 -0.42 2.69
CA ILE A 18 -0.26 -1.87 2.61
C ILE A 18 -1.59 -2.52 2.26
N THR A 19 -1.56 -3.48 1.36
CA THR A 19 -2.75 -4.18 0.87
C THR A 19 -2.46 -5.66 0.61
N ALA A 20 -3.47 -6.50 0.85
CA ALA A 20 -3.50 -7.90 0.39
C ALA A 20 -4.20 -8.05 -0.97
N SER A 21 -4.89 -6.99 -1.43
CA SER A 21 -5.62 -6.96 -2.69
C SER A 21 -4.68 -6.65 -3.86
N LYS A 22 -5.00 -7.18 -5.04
CA LYS A 22 -4.23 -6.94 -6.25
C LYS A 22 -4.50 -5.51 -6.76
N VAL A 23 -3.57 -4.60 -6.51
CA VAL A 23 -3.60 -3.22 -7.02
C VAL A 23 -2.52 -3.05 -8.08
N ARG A 24 -2.81 -2.28 -9.14
CA ARG A 24 -1.88 -2.02 -10.25
C ARG A 24 -1.49 -0.55 -10.30
N LEU A 25 -0.36 -0.26 -10.94
CA LEU A 25 0.01 1.10 -11.33
C LEU A 25 -1.14 1.74 -12.14
N GLY A 26 -1.43 3.01 -11.87
CA GLY A 26 -2.48 3.75 -12.56
C GLY A 26 -3.89 3.51 -12.01
N THR A 27 -4.04 2.68 -10.98
CA THR A 27 -5.33 2.48 -10.30
C THR A 27 -5.69 3.74 -9.51
N TYR A 28 -6.92 4.21 -9.68
CA TYR A 28 -7.47 5.27 -8.82
C TYR A 28 -8.06 4.65 -7.55
N VAL A 29 -7.79 5.29 -6.42
CA VAL A 29 -8.30 4.92 -5.10
C VAL A 29 -8.91 6.14 -4.44
N VAL A 30 -9.80 5.93 -3.48
CA VAL A 30 -10.40 7.01 -2.69
C VAL A 30 -10.02 6.79 -1.24
N LEU A 31 -9.42 7.79 -0.62
CA LEU A 31 -9.11 7.77 0.81
C LEU A 31 -10.16 8.61 1.54
N GLU A 32 -10.79 8.02 2.55
CA GLU A 32 -11.82 8.69 3.36
C GLU A 32 -11.32 8.82 4.81
N TYR A 33 -11.12 10.05 5.28
CA TYR A 33 -10.59 10.37 6.61
C TYR A 33 -11.03 11.77 7.02
N ASP A 34 -11.30 12.01 8.31
CA ASP A 34 -11.56 13.34 8.87
C ASP A 34 -12.59 14.21 8.09
N GLY A 35 -13.57 13.56 7.45
CA GLY A 35 -14.55 14.22 6.59
C GLY A 35 -14.06 14.61 5.19
N TYR A 36 -12.83 14.26 4.83
CA TYR A 36 -12.26 14.35 3.49
C TYR A 36 -12.56 13.09 2.67
N LYS A 37 -12.74 13.28 1.36
CA LYS A 37 -12.86 12.20 0.39
C LYS A 37 -11.85 12.47 -0.72
N VAL A 38 -10.66 11.93 -0.60
CA VAL A 38 -9.53 12.30 -1.46
C VAL A 38 -9.34 11.30 -2.59
N LEU A 39 -9.29 11.79 -3.83
CA LEU A 39 -8.91 10.99 -4.98
C LEU A 39 -7.40 10.78 -5.00
N GLY A 40 -6.97 9.53 -5.06
CA GLY A 40 -5.58 9.13 -5.15
C GLY A 40 -5.27 8.32 -6.40
N LEU A 41 -4.04 8.43 -6.91
CA LEU A 41 -3.51 7.63 -8.01
C LEU A 41 -2.35 6.77 -7.53
N VAL A 42 -2.43 5.46 -7.77
CA VAL A 42 -1.33 4.54 -7.45
C VAL A 42 -0.17 4.77 -8.43
N THR A 43 0.95 5.27 -7.91
CA THR A 43 2.15 5.64 -8.69
C THR A 43 3.30 4.67 -8.51
N LYS A 44 3.27 3.83 -7.47
CA LYS A 44 4.24 2.76 -7.26
C LYS A 44 3.54 1.57 -6.62
N VAL A 45 3.88 0.37 -7.07
CA VAL A 45 3.45 -0.90 -6.45
C VAL A 45 4.71 -1.72 -6.20
N SER A 46 4.82 -2.27 -5.00
CA SER A 46 5.93 -3.14 -4.61
C SER A 46 5.37 -4.31 -3.84
N ARG A 47 5.97 -5.49 -3.97
CA ARG A 47 5.56 -6.69 -3.25
C ARG A 47 6.73 -7.17 -2.42
N GLY A 48 6.45 -7.62 -1.21
CA GLY A 48 7.47 -8.15 -0.31
C GLY A 48 6.93 -9.28 0.54
N SER A 49 7.85 -9.89 1.28
CA SER A 49 7.54 -10.82 2.34
C SER A 49 8.40 -10.48 3.56
N PRO A 50 7.85 -10.49 4.77
CA PRO A 50 8.67 -10.34 5.97
C PRO A 50 9.62 -11.53 6.16
N LEU A 51 9.30 -12.71 5.60
CA LEU A 51 10.15 -13.91 5.69
C LEU A 51 11.24 -13.96 4.62
N LEU A 52 10.99 -13.42 3.44
CA LEU A 52 11.96 -13.35 2.35
C LEU A 52 12.28 -11.88 2.04
N ASN A 53 13.16 -11.31 2.87
CA ASN A 53 13.51 -9.89 2.85
C ASN A 53 15.01 -9.68 2.55
N GLY A 54 15.41 -8.42 2.35
CA GLY A 54 16.79 -8.05 2.03
C GLY A 54 17.80 -8.20 3.17
N SER A 55 17.38 -8.60 4.37
CA SER A 55 18.27 -8.88 5.49
C SER A 55 18.88 -10.28 5.45
N ILE A 56 18.35 -11.18 4.60
CA ILE A 56 18.91 -12.52 4.39
C ILE A 56 20.24 -12.39 3.63
N ARG A 57 21.32 -12.89 4.23
CA ARG A 57 22.68 -12.86 3.64
C ARG A 57 23.19 -14.23 3.20
N ASP A 58 22.46 -15.29 3.55
CA ASP A 58 22.78 -16.67 3.19
C ASP A 58 21.87 -17.13 2.03
N PRO A 59 22.44 -17.42 0.84
CA PRO A 59 21.68 -17.88 -0.31
C PRO A 59 21.00 -19.22 -0.08
N ASP A 60 21.61 -20.14 0.69
CA ASP A 60 21.01 -21.45 0.98
C ASP A 60 19.77 -21.31 1.87
N ALA A 61 19.81 -20.36 2.81
CA ALA A 61 18.66 -20.01 3.63
C ALA A 61 17.52 -19.42 2.78
N ALA A 62 17.85 -18.53 1.83
CA ALA A 62 16.85 -17.96 0.91
C ALA A 62 16.18 -19.04 0.05
N GLU A 63 16.95 -20.01 -0.46
CA GLU A 63 16.42 -21.12 -1.24
C GLU A 63 15.50 -22.01 -0.41
N ARG A 64 15.89 -22.35 0.82
CA ARG A 64 15.06 -23.15 1.74
C ARG A 64 13.72 -22.47 2.03
N ILE A 65 13.73 -21.17 2.33
CA ILE A 65 12.52 -20.38 2.59
C ILE A 65 11.62 -20.32 1.34
N SER A 66 12.23 -20.15 0.16
CA SER A 66 11.50 -20.18 -1.12
C SER A 66 10.85 -21.55 -1.40
N ASN A 67 11.56 -22.65 -1.11
CA ASN A 67 11.04 -24.01 -1.26
C ASN A 67 9.90 -24.30 -0.26
N MET A 68 9.96 -23.74 0.96
CA MET A 68 8.83 -23.81 1.89
C MET A 68 7.59 -23.12 1.30
N ARG A 69 7.73 -21.96 0.64
CA ARG A 69 6.61 -21.27 -0.03
C ARG A 69 5.93 -22.14 -1.11
N LEU A 70 6.71 -22.94 -1.85
CA LEU A 70 6.20 -23.77 -2.95
C LEU A 70 5.57 -25.08 -2.48
N ASN A 71 6.11 -25.69 -1.42
CA ASN A 71 5.78 -27.06 -1.02
C ASN A 71 4.87 -27.17 0.20
N SER A 72 4.49 -26.05 0.82
CA SER A 72 3.63 -26.07 2.00
C SER A 72 2.22 -25.53 1.71
N ASN A 73 1.20 -26.18 2.26
CA ASN A 73 -0.18 -25.65 2.33
C ASN A 73 -0.31 -24.43 3.25
N VAL A 74 0.81 -23.87 3.72
CA VAL A 74 0.85 -22.76 4.67
C VAL A 74 0.86 -21.45 3.89
N LYS A 75 0.00 -20.50 4.30
CA LYS A 75 0.02 -19.14 3.75
C LYS A 75 1.37 -18.49 4.04
N PHE A 76 2.16 -18.30 2.99
CA PHE A 76 3.37 -17.50 3.08
C PHE A 76 2.98 -16.03 3.23
N PRO A 77 3.45 -15.31 4.26
CA PRO A 77 3.10 -13.92 4.46
C PRO A 77 3.67 -13.10 3.32
N GLU A 78 2.79 -12.52 2.51
CA GLU A 78 3.11 -11.60 1.44
C GLU A 78 2.32 -10.31 1.66
N TYR A 79 2.92 -9.19 1.30
CA TYR A 79 2.24 -7.90 1.29
C TYR A 79 2.51 -7.16 0.00
N ILE A 80 1.58 -6.30 -0.37
CA ILE A 80 1.76 -5.33 -1.43
C ILE A 80 1.79 -3.95 -0.78
N THR A 81 2.88 -3.21 -1.00
CA THR A 81 2.99 -1.81 -0.63
C THR A 81 2.71 -0.97 -1.87
N VAL A 82 1.88 0.05 -1.72
CA VAL A 82 1.57 1.00 -2.77
C VAL A 82 1.92 2.41 -2.33
N ARG A 83 2.42 3.22 -3.26
CA ARG A 83 2.50 4.67 -3.09
C ARG A 83 1.37 5.31 -3.87
N VAL A 84 0.55 6.08 -3.18
CA VAL A 84 -0.60 6.79 -3.74
C VAL A 84 -0.26 8.27 -3.78
N LYS A 85 -0.41 8.88 -4.96
CA LYS A 85 -0.37 10.33 -5.13
C LYS A 85 -1.76 10.89 -4.89
N LEU A 86 -1.91 11.77 -3.91
CA LEU A 86 -3.16 12.47 -3.62
C LEU A 86 -3.36 13.58 -4.65
N LEU A 87 -4.55 13.61 -5.27
CA LEU A 87 -4.87 14.50 -6.37
C LEU A 87 -5.73 15.66 -5.90
N CYS A 88 -6.91 15.36 -5.36
CA CYS A 88 -7.87 16.37 -4.95
C CYS A 88 -8.87 15.84 -3.92
N ASN A 89 -9.48 16.75 -3.17
CA ASN A 89 -10.63 16.48 -2.33
C ASN A 89 -11.91 16.51 -3.16
N LEU A 90 -12.61 15.39 -3.26
CA LEU A 90 -13.86 15.22 -3.99
C LEU A 90 -15.06 15.88 -3.28
N ASN A 91 -14.93 16.21 -1.99
CA ASN A 91 -15.97 16.96 -1.28
C ASN A 91 -15.96 18.45 -1.65
N ASP A 92 -14.84 18.95 -2.17
CA ASP A 92 -14.71 20.32 -2.64
C ASP A 92 -15.10 20.43 -4.13
N ARG A 93 -15.99 21.38 -4.44
CA ARG A 93 -16.41 21.66 -5.83
C ARG A 93 -15.27 22.20 -6.69
N ALA A 94 -14.29 22.86 -6.08
CA ALA A 94 -13.12 23.37 -6.78
C ALA A 94 -12.03 22.30 -7.00
N LEU A 95 -12.23 21.07 -6.46
CA LEU A 95 -11.29 19.95 -6.57
C LEU A 95 -9.88 20.35 -6.12
N LEU A 96 -9.78 21.12 -5.04
CA LEU A 96 -8.49 21.53 -4.48
C LEU A 96 -7.74 20.34 -3.91
N GLN A 97 -6.42 20.51 -3.76
CA GLN A 97 -5.60 19.54 -3.05
C GLN A 97 -6.04 19.43 -1.58
N PRO A 98 -5.94 18.24 -0.97
CA PRO A 98 -6.18 18.14 0.46
C PRO A 98 -5.14 18.97 1.21
N ASP A 99 -5.61 19.75 2.17
CA ASP A 99 -4.80 20.61 3.03
C ASP A 99 -4.39 19.93 4.34
N LEU A 100 -5.02 18.79 4.64
CA LEU A 100 -4.72 17.94 5.78
C LEU A 100 -4.23 16.55 5.29
N PRO A 101 -3.13 16.00 5.86
CA PRO A 101 -2.66 14.66 5.51
C PRO A 101 -3.54 13.56 6.13
N HIS A 102 -3.49 12.38 5.52
CA HIS A 102 -4.22 11.20 6.00
C HIS A 102 -3.57 10.61 7.27
N LEU A 103 -4.33 10.43 8.34
CA LEU A 103 -3.86 9.72 9.54
C LEU A 103 -3.81 8.20 9.28
N GLN A 104 -2.84 7.45 9.84
CA GLN A 104 -2.76 5.99 9.66
C GLN A 104 -4.13 5.30 9.88
N GLY A 105 -4.58 4.54 8.88
CA GLY A 105 -5.98 4.12 8.81
C GLY A 105 -6.35 3.37 7.52
N PRO A 106 -7.62 3.00 7.32
CA PRO A 106 -8.06 2.25 6.13
C PRO A 106 -7.95 3.07 4.82
N LEU A 107 -7.74 2.34 3.71
CA LEU A 107 -7.69 2.84 2.33
C LEU A 107 -8.72 2.15 1.44
#